data_AF-A0A4Q9FP76-F1
#
_entry.id   AF-A0A4Q9FP76-F1
#
_cell.length_a   1.000
_cell.length_b   1.000
_cell.length_c   1.000
_cell.angle_alpha   90.00
_cell.angle_beta   90.00
_cell.angle_gamma   90.00
#
_symmetry.space_group_name_H-M   'P 1'
#
loop_
_entity.id
_entity.type
_entity.pdbx_description
1 polymer ?
#
loop_
_entity_poly.entity_id
_entity_poly.type
_entity_poly.pdbx_seq_one_letter_code
_entity_poly.pdbx_strand_id
1 'polypeptide(L)'
;MKIKLLLSLFFISSSQFIIAQVGINTTNPNSALHISSSNQATPAITDGILIPKIDEFPATNPGVNQNGMLVFVTGSGTPIEGFYYWNNATTSWIPFVKQIDDLSDGKSDIDGSNNGSSIFLGIGAGNADDASHNRNIGIGLNTLNNVIGNTANQGEQNIAIGFQSLQLNISGSYNVAIGSSTLDANTSGRNNTAIGHNALTNNVDGLRNTAIGFATLVANTSGRNNTAIGGNALNSNTSGSSNVAIGAFSLGENIFGQNNSSTGNQSLRFNIYGDNNTAVGDYAGRSLDDDNASDLNNDRNVFIGASSGNSDINSSNNVYIGFESGGGNYDPETNTGTAENKSGNVFIGYQSGMQESGSNKLYIDNSSTTAPLIYGDFQTNNIEINGDLKVADQNVFKSGRFTAAQASALTAVDGDFIYVTSTNATFTTIGFWGFEAGAWVKL
;
A
#
# COMPACT_ATOMS: atom_id res chain seq x y z
N MET A 1 77.68 18.86 37.85
CA MET A 1 76.86 17.66 38.10
C MET A 1 75.43 17.71 37.52
N LYS A 2 74.88 18.85 37.05
CA LYS A 2 73.48 18.95 36.56
C LYS A 2 73.22 18.66 35.07
N ILE A 3 74.22 18.75 34.18
CA ILE A 3 74.02 18.52 32.72
C ILE A 3 73.94 17.03 32.34
N LYS A 4 74.70 16.15 33.02
CA LYS A 4 74.66 14.71 32.73
C LYS A 4 73.32 14.06 33.10
N LEU A 5 72.63 14.59 34.12
CA LEU A 5 71.33 14.09 34.55
C LEU A 5 70.19 14.51 33.58
N LEU A 6 70.32 15.69 32.94
CA LEU A 6 69.35 16.14 31.94
C LEU A 6 69.46 15.34 30.63
N LEU A 7 70.69 15.02 30.19
CA LEU A 7 70.90 14.16 29.02
C LEU A 7 70.40 12.73 29.25
N SER A 8 70.57 12.17 30.45
CA SER A 8 70.05 10.83 30.75
C SER A 8 68.52 10.80 30.80
N LEU A 9 67.86 11.85 31.27
CA LEU A 9 66.39 11.93 31.23
C LEU A 9 65.86 12.11 29.80
N PHE A 10 66.56 12.82 28.93
CA PHE A 10 66.16 12.98 27.52
C PHE A 10 66.20 11.66 26.73
N PHE A 11 67.17 10.78 27.05
CA PHE A 11 67.25 9.44 26.42
C PHE A 11 66.24 8.44 26.97
N ILE A 12 65.73 8.64 28.20
CA ILE A 12 64.71 7.77 28.80
C ILE A 12 63.29 8.16 28.32
N SER A 13 63.05 9.42 27.94
CA SER A 13 61.75 9.84 27.38
C SER A 13 61.54 9.49 25.90
N SER A 14 62.56 8.98 25.20
CA SER A 14 62.48 8.64 23.77
C SER A 14 62.42 7.14 23.48
N SER A 15 62.10 6.31 24.47
CA SER A 15 61.84 4.88 24.25
C SER A 15 60.53 4.70 23.48
N GLN A 16 60.57 4.92 22.16
CA GLN A 16 59.48 4.55 21.29
C GLN A 16 59.34 3.03 21.36
N PHE A 17 58.14 2.56 21.66
CA PHE A 17 57.80 1.15 21.59
C PHE A 17 57.98 0.71 20.13
N ILE A 18 59.10 0.06 19.82
CA ILE A 18 59.30 -0.57 18.52
C ILE A 18 58.46 -1.84 18.54
N ILE A 19 57.28 -1.79 17.93
CA ILE A 19 56.54 -3.01 17.60
C ILE A 19 57.36 -3.69 16.50
N ALA A 20 57.97 -4.83 16.81
CA ALA A 20 58.71 -5.61 15.83
C ALA A 20 57.71 -6.26 14.86
N GLN A 21 57.54 -5.64 13.69
CA GLN A 21 56.84 -6.25 12.57
C GLN A 21 57.82 -7.11 11.78
N VAL A 22 57.47 -8.36 11.52
CA VAL A 22 58.26 -9.28 10.70
C VAL A 22 57.73 -9.21 9.26
N GLY A 23 58.50 -8.58 8.39
CA GLY A 23 58.30 -8.63 6.94
C GLY A 23 59.12 -9.75 6.33
N ILE A 24 58.49 -10.65 5.58
CA ILE A 24 59.18 -11.58 4.69
C ILE A 24 58.95 -11.09 3.27
N ASN A 25 60.04 -10.78 2.57
CA ASN A 25 60.05 -10.26 1.21
C ASN A 25 59.31 -8.90 1.04
N THR A 26 59.25 -8.11 2.12
CA THR A 26 58.77 -6.72 2.13
C THR A 26 59.57 -5.92 3.15
N THR A 27 59.93 -4.68 2.81
CA THR A 27 60.65 -3.77 3.72
C THR A 27 59.71 -2.90 4.54
N ASN A 28 58.41 -2.87 4.21
CA ASN A 28 57.39 -2.07 4.89
C ASN A 28 56.20 -2.98 5.27
N PRO A 29 56.34 -3.87 6.27
CA PRO A 29 55.25 -4.73 6.71
C PRO A 29 54.10 -3.90 7.29
N ASN A 30 52.87 -4.14 6.83
CA ASN A 30 51.66 -3.45 7.32
C ASN A 30 50.99 -4.19 8.49
N SER A 31 51.56 -5.31 8.94
CA SER A 31 51.05 -6.17 10.02
C SER A 31 52.22 -6.75 10.82
N ALA A 32 51.94 -7.36 11.98
CA ALA A 32 52.96 -7.99 12.82
C ALA A 32 53.72 -9.11 12.11
N LEU A 33 53.06 -9.82 11.18
CA LEU A 33 53.68 -10.72 10.22
C LEU A 33 53.06 -10.45 8.84
N HIS A 34 53.86 -9.98 7.90
CA HIS A 34 53.48 -9.76 6.50
C HIS A 34 54.41 -10.56 5.60
N ILE A 35 53.84 -11.50 4.82
CA ILE A 35 54.56 -12.31 3.85
C ILE A 35 54.09 -11.86 2.46
N SER A 36 54.99 -11.26 1.68
CA SER A 36 54.68 -10.80 0.32
C SER A 36 55.20 -11.81 -0.71
N SER A 37 54.41 -12.08 -1.77
CA SER A 37 54.88 -12.92 -2.89
C SER A 37 56.16 -12.37 -3.53
N SER A 38 56.98 -13.26 -4.08
CA SER A 38 58.21 -12.94 -4.82
C SER A 38 57.95 -11.98 -5.98
N ASN A 39 56.79 -12.11 -6.63
CA ASN A 39 56.27 -11.18 -7.62
C ASN A 39 54.76 -11.00 -7.40
N GLN A 40 54.31 -9.76 -7.25
CA GLN A 40 52.90 -9.46 -6.96
C GLN A 40 51.99 -9.63 -8.19
N ALA A 41 52.53 -9.48 -9.40
CA ALA A 41 51.77 -9.67 -10.64
C ALA A 41 51.72 -11.15 -11.08
N THR A 42 52.75 -11.94 -10.74
CA THR A 42 52.85 -13.37 -11.07
C THR A 42 53.52 -14.15 -9.92
N PRO A 43 52.80 -14.47 -8.83
CA PRO A 43 53.37 -15.20 -7.70
C PRO A 43 53.96 -16.56 -8.13
N ALA A 44 55.13 -16.91 -7.60
CA ALA A 44 55.77 -18.20 -7.83
C ALA A 44 55.00 -19.31 -7.11
N ILE A 45 55.12 -20.56 -7.59
CA ILE A 45 54.50 -21.74 -6.94
C ILE A 45 55.00 -21.99 -5.50
N THR A 46 56.11 -21.36 -5.13
CA THR A 46 56.70 -21.42 -3.78
C THR A 46 56.28 -20.25 -2.90
N ASP A 47 55.55 -19.26 -3.42
CA ASP A 47 55.07 -18.12 -2.64
C ASP A 47 53.86 -18.53 -1.79
N GLY A 48 53.86 -18.18 -0.51
CA GLY A 48 52.73 -18.44 0.39
C GLY A 48 53.15 -18.70 1.83
N ILE A 49 52.20 -19.17 2.63
CA ILE A 49 52.42 -19.61 4.01
C ILE A 49 52.34 -21.14 4.04
N LEU A 50 53.35 -21.79 4.62
CA LEU A 50 53.31 -23.23 4.83
C LEU A 50 52.29 -23.55 5.93
N ILE A 51 51.21 -24.22 5.56
CA ILE A 51 50.18 -24.73 6.47
C ILE A 51 50.29 -26.26 6.47
N PRO A 52 50.28 -26.92 7.65
CA PRO A 52 50.32 -28.37 7.72
C PRO A 52 49.21 -29.01 6.88
N LYS A 53 49.59 -29.98 6.04
CA LYS A 53 48.64 -30.79 5.27
C LYS A 53 48.33 -32.06 6.03
N ILE A 54 47.06 -32.43 6.11
CA ILE A 54 46.60 -33.68 6.72
C ILE A 54 45.65 -34.39 5.75
N ASP A 55 45.77 -35.71 5.62
CA ASP A 55 44.86 -36.47 4.76
C ASP A 55 43.52 -36.75 5.45
N GLU A 56 43.55 -36.86 6.78
CA GLU A 56 42.38 -37.10 7.65
C GLU A 56 42.55 -36.37 8.99
N PHE A 57 41.45 -36.17 9.74
CA PHE A 57 41.55 -35.62 11.09
C PHE A 57 42.24 -36.62 12.04
N PRO A 58 43.04 -36.13 13.00
CA PRO A 58 43.72 -37.00 13.94
C PRO A 58 42.72 -37.79 14.78
N ALA A 59 42.99 -39.09 14.96
CA ALA A 59 42.15 -39.99 15.79
C ALA A 59 42.05 -39.53 17.25
N THR A 60 43.02 -38.75 17.73
CA THR A 60 42.95 -38.04 19.01
C THR A 60 42.80 -36.56 18.74
N ASN A 61 41.71 -35.98 19.26
CA ASN A 61 41.44 -34.55 19.15
C ASN A 61 42.58 -33.71 19.78
N PRO A 62 42.99 -32.59 19.16
CA PRO A 62 43.93 -31.66 19.75
C PRO A 62 43.46 -31.09 21.10
N GLY A 63 44.39 -30.66 21.95
CA GLY A 63 44.09 -30.08 23.25
C GLY A 63 43.91 -28.55 23.22
N VAL A 64 43.74 -27.97 24.41
CA VAL A 64 43.50 -26.53 24.59
C VAL A 64 44.63 -25.64 24.04
N ASN A 65 45.87 -26.12 24.09
CA ASN A 65 47.04 -25.38 23.59
C ASN A 65 47.09 -25.34 22.06
N GLN A 66 46.31 -26.17 21.37
CA GLN A 66 46.18 -26.19 19.92
C GLN A 66 44.92 -25.47 19.43
N ASN A 67 44.19 -24.76 20.29
CA ASN A 67 43.03 -23.99 19.88
C ASN A 67 43.43 -22.92 18.84
N GLY A 68 42.76 -22.92 17.68
CA GLY A 68 43.10 -22.07 16.53
C GLY A 68 44.17 -22.65 15.60
N MET A 69 44.65 -23.88 15.83
CA MET A 69 45.58 -24.58 14.93
C MET A 69 44.94 -24.74 13.53
N LEU A 70 45.58 -24.14 12.51
CA LEU A 70 45.15 -24.19 11.12
C LEU A 70 45.82 -25.36 10.38
N VAL A 71 45.03 -26.14 9.65
CA VAL A 71 45.48 -27.22 8.78
C VAL A 71 44.79 -27.13 7.42
N PHE A 72 45.41 -27.68 6.39
CA PHE A 72 44.78 -27.91 5.10
C PHE A 72 44.54 -29.42 4.94
N VAL A 73 43.29 -29.83 4.90
CA VAL A 73 42.91 -31.22 4.66
C VAL A 73 43.04 -31.51 3.17
N THR A 74 43.67 -32.63 2.77
CA THR A 74 43.90 -33.06 1.38
C THR A 74 43.11 -34.30 0.95
N GLY A 75 42.34 -34.90 1.86
CA GLY A 75 41.60 -36.14 1.60
C GLY A 75 40.46 -35.99 0.61
N SER A 76 40.20 -37.06 -0.16
CA SER A 76 39.01 -37.21 -1.01
C SER A 76 37.90 -37.92 -0.22
N GLY A 77 37.17 -37.21 0.64
CA GLY A 77 36.12 -37.80 1.48
C GLY A 77 35.65 -36.89 2.60
N THR A 78 35.29 -37.48 3.74
CA THR A 78 35.02 -36.76 4.99
C THR A 78 36.26 -36.85 5.89
N PRO A 79 36.91 -35.74 6.27
CA PRO A 79 36.61 -34.34 5.90
C PRO A 79 36.98 -33.97 4.46
N ILE A 80 36.21 -33.02 3.89
CA ILE A 80 36.41 -32.48 2.55
C ILE A 80 37.74 -31.73 2.49
N GLU A 81 38.40 -31.72 1.33
CA GLU A 81 39.59 -30.91 1.10
C GLU A 81 39.34 -29.41 1.42
N GLY A 82 40.19 -28.79 2.23
CA GLY A 82 40.03 -27.39 2.61
C GLY A 82 40.80 -26.95 3.86
N PHE A 83 40.71 -25.67 4.21
CA PHE A 83 41.30 -25.14 5.44
C PHE A 83 40.40 -25.40 6.64
N TYR A 84 40.96 -25.88 7.75
CA TYR A 84 40.26 -26.13 9.01
C TYR A 84 41.03 -25.56 10.18
N TYR A 85 40.32 -25.10 11.21
CA TYR A 85 40.92 -24.78 12.50
C TYR A 85 40.37 -25.63 13.63
N TRP A 86 41.20 -25.94 14.62
CA TRP A 86 40.76 -26.62 15.84
C TRP A 86 40.03 -25.65 16.77
N ASN A 87 38.80 -25.98 17.16
CA ASN A 87 38.08 -25.29 18.22
C ASN A 87 37.97 -26.20 19.46
N ASN A 88 38.71 -25.84 20.50
CA ASN A 88 38.72 -26.60 21.75
C ASN A 88 37.41 -26.49 22.52
N ALA A 89 36.68 -25.36 22.43
CA ALA A 89 35.43 -25.17 23.16
C ALA A 89 34.32 -26.10 22.65
N THR A 90 34.29 -26.34 21.33
CA THR A 90 33.34 -27.26 20.67
C THR A 90 33.95 -28.63 20.39
N THR A 91 35.20 -28.87 20.81
CA THR A 91 35.98 -30.10 20.58
C THR A 91 35.90 -30.62 19.15
N SER A 92 35.99 -29.73 18.17
CA SER A 92 35.76 -30.04 16.75
C SER A 92 36.67 -29.23 15.83
N TRP A 93 36.99 -29.83 14.68
CA TRP A 93 37.60 -29.14 13.55
C TRP A 93 36.55 -28.36 12.78
N ILE A 94 36.74 -27.05 12.64
CA ILE A 94 35.80 -26.16 11.96
C ILE A 94 36.40 -25.74 10.62
N PRO A 95 35.71 -25.94 9.48
CA PRO A 95 36.19 -25.45 8.19
C PRO A 95 36.23 -23.92 8.18
N PHE A 96 37.29 -23.34 7.63
CA PHE A 96 37.29 -21.95 7.17
C PHE A 96 36.34 -21.90 5.97
N VAL A 97 35.12 -21.42 6.21
CA VAL A 97 34.06 -21.35 5.21
C VAL A 97 34.60 -20.72 3.92
N LYS A 98 34.51 -21.45 2.80
CA LYS A 98 35.12 -21.06 1.52
C LYS A 98 34.36 -19.94 0.80
N GLN A 99 33.09 -19.68 1.14
CA GLN A 99 32.20 -18.79 0.37
C GLN A 99 30.94 -18.43 1.21
N ILE A 100 30.40 -17.19 1.10
CA ILE A 100 28.93 -16.92 1.23
C ILE A 100 28.30 -17.13 -0.16
N ASP A 101 28.73 -18.16 -0.85
CA ASP A 101 28.53 -18.34 -2.29
C ASP A 101 28.34 -19.84 -2.58
N ASP A 102 27.79 -20.50 -1.57
CA ASP A 102 26.87 -21.61 -1.68
C ASP A 102 25.88 -21.44 -0.51
N LEU A 103 24.70 -20.89 -0.81
CA LEU A 103 23.47 -21.42 -0.22
C LEU A 103 23.34 -22.88 -0.70
N SER A 104 24.22 -23.77 -0.23
CA SER A 104 24.10 -25.22 -0.44
C SER A 104 22.89 -25.81 0.29
N ASP A 105 22.12 -24.94 0.97
CA ASP A 105 20.80 -25.18 1.52
C ASP A 105 19.68 -24.82 0.53
N GLY A 106 19.97 -24.72 -0.78
CA GLY A 106 18.99 -24.95 -1.82
C GLY A 106 18.39 -26.35 -1.62
N LYS A 107 17.49 -26.50 -0.64
CA LYS A 107 16.75 -27.72 -0.32
C LYS A 107 16.00 -28.25 -1.54
N SER A 108 15.82 -27.40 -2.56
CA SER A 108 14.96 -27.50 -3.73
C SER A 108 15.61 -28.03 -5.02
N ASP A 109 16.84 -28.57 -4.98
CA ASP A 109 17.46 -29.21 -6.14
C ASP A 109 18.00 -30.62 -5.81
N ILE A 110 17.11 -31.51 -5.40
CA ILE A 110 17.47 -32.93 -5.18
C ILE A 110 17.78 -33.66 -6.50
N ASP A 111 17.26 -33.19 -7.64
CA ASP A 111 17.44 -33.84 -8.95
C ASP A 111 18.62 -33.31 -9.78
N GLY A 112 19.31 -32.27 -9.30
CA GLY A 112 20.52 -31.70 -9.89
C GLY A 112 20.26 -30.91 -11.18
N SER A 113 19.01 -30.57 -11.48
CA SER A 113 18.63 -29.95 -12.75
C SER A 113 18.74 -28.43 -12.77
N ASN A 114 19.00 -27.78 -11.62
CA ASN A 114 19.26 -26.35 -11.47
C ASN A 114 18.23 -25.43 -12.18
N ASN A 115 16.98 -25.87 -12.35
CA ASN A 115 15.97 -25.18 -13.17
C ASN A 115 14.89 -24.44 -12.35
N GLY A 116 15.05 -24.33 -11.01
CA GLY A 116 14.08 -23.61 -10.19
C GLY A 116 14.29 -23.63 -8.67
N SER A 117 15.53 -23.53 -8.18
CA SER A 117 15.84 -23.59 -6.75
C SER A 117 15.37 -22.34 -5.98
N SER A 118 14.95 -22.55 -4.73
CA SER A 118 14.62 -21.53 -3.74
C SER A 118 15.89 -21.00 -3.02
N ILE A 119 15.82 -19.79 -2.46
CA ILE A 119 16.85 -19.13 -1.66
C ILE A 119 16.32 -18.93 -0.24
N PHE A 120 17.02 -19.44 0.77
CA PHE A 120 16.62 -19.26 2.18
C PHE A 120 17.76 -18.69 3.03
N LEU A 121 17.50 -17.64 3.79
CA LEU A 121 18.49 -16.94 4.62
C LEU A 121 17.89 -16.61 5.99
N GLY A 122 18.26 -17.37 7.02
CA GLY A 122 17.81 -17.13 8.39
C GLY A 122 17.46 -18.40 9.13
N ILE A 123 17.43 -18.32 10.46
CA ILE A 123 17.07 -19.47 11.30
C ILE A 123 15.61 -19.87 10.99
N GLY A 124 15.41 -21.14 10.63
CA GLY A 124 14.10 -21.69 10.29
C GLY A 124 13.52 -21.25 8.93
N ALA A 125 14.26 -20.46 8.14
CA ALA A 125 13.80 -20.07 6.81
C ALA A 125 13.69 -21.30 5.89
N GLY A 126 12.56 -21.44 5.19
CA GLY A 126 12.34 -22.54 4.24
C GLY A 126 12.36 -23.94 4.89
N ASN A 127 12.03 -24.06 6.17
CA ASN A 127 11.88 -25.36 6.84
C ASN A 127 10.76 -26.21 6.24
N ALA A 128 9.74 -25.57 5.66
CA ALA A 128 8.65 -26.25 4.99
C ALA A 128 8.88 -26.46 3.49
N ASP A 129 10.05 -26.10 2.93
CA ASP A 129 10.33 -26.35 1.52
C ASP A 129 10.23 -27.85 1.21
N ASP A 130 9.47 -28.20 0.18
CA ASP A 130 9.19 -29.59 -0.21
C ASP A 130 10.29 -30.23 -1.05
N ALA A 131 11.43 -29.55 -1.16
CA ALA A 131 12.58 -29.93 -1.96
C ALA A 131 12.33 -30.03 -3.47
N SER A 132 11.20 -29.50 -3.95
CA SER A 132 10.92 -29.33 -5.38
C SER A 132 11.32 -27.94 -5.87
N HIS A 133 11.23 -27.71 -7.19
CA HIS A 133 11.62 -26.48 -7.86
C HIS A 133 10.65 -25.31 -7.63
N ASN A 134 10.53 -24.89 -6.38
CA ASN A 134 9.56 -23.88 -5.98
C ASN A 134 9.97 -22.45 -6.35
N ARG A 135 11.25 -22.13 -6.55
CA ARG A 135 11.72 -20.75 -6.82
C ARG A 135 11.28 -19.72 -5.76
N ASN A 136 11.24 -20.11 -4.49
CA ASN A 136 10.90 -19.20 -3.40
C ASN A 136 12.13 -18.40 -2.92
N ILE A 137 11.90 -17.22 -2.35
CA ILE A 137 12.91 -16.44 -1.62
C ILE A 137 12.41 -16.25 -0.19
N GLY A 138 13.13 -16.74 0.81
CA GLY A 138 12.85 -16.53 2.23
C GLY A 138 14.05 -15.91 2.95
N ILE A 139 13.89 -14.71 3.52
CA ILE A 139 14.97 -14.00 4.23
C ILE A 139 14.43 -13.51 5.57
N GLY A 140 14.91 -14.08 6.68
CA GLY A 140 14.50 -13.72 8.02
C GLY A 140 14.21 -14.93 8.91
N LEU A 141 14.02 -14.68 10.20
CA LEU A 141 13.69 -15.72 11.17
C LEU A 141 12.29 -16.27 10.87
N ASN A 142 12.20 -17.59 10.67
CA ASN A 142 10.98 -18.34 10.44
C ASN A 142 10.14 -17.94 9.20
N THR A 143 10.75 -17.39 8.15
CA THR A 143 10.05 -17.19 6.87
C THR A 143 9.76 -18.52 6.19
N LEU A 144 8.55 -18.74 5.67
CA LEU A 144 8.20 -20.01 4.99
C LEU A 144 8.51 -21.26 5.85
N ASN A 145 8.24 -21.18 7.17
CA ASN A 145 8.58 -22.18 8.19
C ASN A 145 7.36 -22.99 8.66
N ASN A 146 6.59 -23.56 7.73
CA ASN A 146 5.27 -24.06 8.08
C ASN A 146 5.31 -25.29 9.02
N VAL A 147 4.83 -25.09 10.26
CA VAL A 147 4.67 -26.14 11.30
C VAL A 147 3.19 -26.19 11.72
N ILE A 148 2.32 -26.62 10.80
CA ILE A 148 1.02 -27.22 11.14
C ILE A 148 0.85 -28.47 10.25
N GLY A 149 0.97 -29.66 10.83
CA GLY A 149 0.66 -30.94 10.15
C GLY A 149 1.77 -31.61 9.34
N ASN A 150 2.99 -31.07 9.30
CA ASN A 150 4.11 -31.61 8.50
C ASN A 150 3.76 -31.83 7.00
N THR A 151 2.90 -30.98 6.44
CA THR A 151 2.69 -30.91 4.99
C THR A 151 3.71 -29.95 4.41
N ALA A 152 4.51 -30.45 3.48
CA ALA A 152 5.49 -29.63 2.80
C ALA A 152 4.79 -28.50 2.01
N ASN A 153 5.41 -27.32 1.99
CA ASN A 153 4.97 -26.15 1.24
C ASN A 153 5.19 -26.42 -0.25
N GLN A 154 4.08 -26.60 -0.96
CA GLN A 154 4.02 -26.75 -2.42
C GLN A 154 3.84 -25.41 -3.13
N GLY A 155 3.90 -24.30 -2.38
CA GLY A 155 3.81 -22.95 -2.90
C GLY A 155 5.08 -22.57 -3.63
N GLU A 156 4.93 -22.06 -4.85
CA GLU A 156 6.03 -21.66 -5.72
C GLU A 156 6.08 -20.14 -5.94
N GLN A 157 7.26 -19.62 -6.26
CA GLN A 157 7.52 -18.26 -6.70
C GLN A 157 7.05 -17.20 -5.70
N ASN A 158 7.26 -17.47 -4.41
CA ASN A 158 6.97 -16.53 -3.34
C ASN A 158 8.23 -15.75 -2.92
N ILE A 159 8.05 -14.51 -2.49
CA ILE A 159 9.08 -13.70 -1.82
C ILE A 159 8.60 -13.45 -0.38
N ALA A 160 9.39 -13.85 0.60
CA ALA A 160 9.13 -13.68 2.03
C ALA A 160 10.36 -13.05 2.69
N ILE A 161 10.26 -11.79 3.13
CA ILE A 161 11.38 -11.06 3.72
C ILE A 161 10.94 -10.42 5.03
N GLY A 162 11.51 -10.83 6.16
CA GLY A 162 11.23 -10.30 7.49
C GLY A 162 10.97 -11.39 8.52
N PHE A 163 10.61 -11.01 9.74
CA PHE A 163 10.28 -11.96 10.80
C PHE A 163 8.92 -12.61 10.54
N GLN A 164 8.87 -13.95 10.51
CA GLN A 164 7.63 -14.75 10.33
C GLN A 164 6.83 -14.42 9.05
N SER A 165 7.45 -13.81 8.03
CA SER A 165 6.76 -13.53 6.77
C SER A 165 6.41 -14.83 6.03
N LEU A 166 5.15 -14.96 5.58
CA LEU A 166 4.61 -16.18 4.95
C LEU A 166 4.85 -17.46 5.77
N GLN A 167 4.83 -17.38 7.10
CA GLN A 167 5.16 -18.50 7.97
C GLN A 167 4.29 -19.74 7.71
N LEU A 168 2.97 -19.58 7.56
CA LEU A 168 2.00 -20.67 7.43
C LEU A 168 1.60 -21.03 5.98
N ASN A 169 2.38 -20.63 4.98
CA ASN A 169 2.11 -20.93 3.56
C ASN A 169 2.19 -22.43 3.23
N ILE A 170 1.08 -23.02 2.76
CA ILE A 170 0.98 -24.45 2.41
C ILE A 170 1.06 -24.66 0.89
N SER A 171 0.23 -23.96 0.12
CA SER A 171 0.14 -24.11 -1.36
C SER A 171 -0.11 -22.80 -2.09
N GLY A 172 0.06 -21.69 -1.39
CA GLY A 172 -0.01 -20.34 -1.94
C GLY A 172 1.22 -20.06 -2.81
N SER A 173 0.99 -19.59 -4.03
CA SER A 173 2.04 -19.29 -5.00
C SER A 173 1.96 -17.83 -5.47
N TYR A 174 3.06 -17.31 -5.98
CA TYR A 174 3.15 -15.97 -6.57
C TYR A 174 2.86 -14.84 -5.57
N ASN A 175 3.19 -15.02 -4.28
CA ASN A 175 2.99 -13.99 -3.27
C ASN A 175 4.28 -13.21 -2.99
N VAL A 176 4.16 -11.91 -2.74
CA VAL A 176 5.24 -11.06 -2.22
C VAL A 176 4.86 -10.62 -0.82
N ALA A 177 5.70 -10.90 0.17
CA ALA A 177 5.51 -10.59 1.57
C ALA A 177 6.80 -9.98 2.13
N ILE A 178 6.77 -8.70 2.48
CA ILE A 178 7.94 -7.97 2.96
C ILE A 178 7.57 -7.19 4.22
N GLY A 179 8.13 -7.60 5.36
CA GLY A 179 7.83 -7.04 6.67
C GLY A 179 7.75 -8.11 7.75
N SER A 180 7.54 -7.66 8.99
CA SER A 180 7.29 -8.57 10.11
C SER A 180 5.83 -9.01 10.11
N SER A 181 5.59 -10.31 10.28
CA SER A 181 4.24 -10.91 10.35
C SER A 181 3.35 -10.52 9.15
N THR A 182 3.98 -10.43 7.98
CA THR A 182 3.30 -10.12 6.71
C THR A 182 2.86 -11.41 6.04
N LEU A 183 1.57 -11.53 5.68
CA LEU A 183 0.98 -12.75 5.08
C LEU A 183 1.25 -14.03 5.89
N ASP A 184 1.45 -13.94 7.21
CA ASP A 184 1.94 -15.03 8.05
C ASP A 184 0.93 -16.18 8.24
N ALA A 185 -0.39 -15.92 8.14
CA ALA A 185 -1.42 -16.95 8.15
C ALA A 185 -1.89 -17.44 6.77
N ASN A 186 -1.27 -16.99 5.66
CA ASN A 186 -1.61 -17.44 4.31
C ASN A 186 -1.49 -18.94 4.18
N THR A 187 -2.55 -19.67 3.80
CA THR A 187 -2.47 -21.13 3.60
C THR A 187 -2.45 -21.50 2.12
N SER A 188 -3.38 -20.96 1.34
CA SER A 188 -3.55 -21.29 -0.09
C SER A 188 -3.74 -20.06 -0.99
N GLY A 189 -3.83 -18.86 -0.41
CA GLY A 189 -3.95 -17.60 -1.15
C GLY A 189 -2.79 -17.38 -2.13
N ARG A 190 -3.10 -16.82 -3.30
CA ARG A 190 -2.15 -16.64 -4.43
C ARG A 190 -2.21 -15.24 -5.00
N ASN A 191 -1.11 -14.84 -5.64
CA ASN A 191 -0.97 -13.55 -6.33
C ASN A 191 -1.16 -12.33 -5.41
N ASN A 192 -0.82 -12.43 -4.12
CA ASN A 192 -0.93 -11.31 -3.19
C ASN A 192 0.40 -10.56 -3.09
N THR A 193 0.36 -9.23 -3.01
CA THR A 193 1.51 -8.38 -2.70
C THR A 193 1.26 -7.67 -1.37
N ALA A 194 2.04 -7.98 -0.35
CA ALA A 194 1.94 -7.39 0.98
C ALA A 194 3.29 -6.83 1.43
N ILE A 195 3.33 -5.55 1.80
CA ILE A 195 4.55 -4.86 2.23
C ILE A 195 4.22 -4.00 3.46
N GLY A 196 4.82 -4.34 4.60
CA GLY A 196 4.63 -3.64 5.88
C GLY A 196 4.33 -4.58 7.04
N HIS A 197 4.52 -4.09 8.25
CA HIS A 197 4.25 -4.85 9.48
C HIS A 197 2.76 -5.19 9.61
N ASN A 198 2.44 -6.47 9.80
CA ASN A 198 1.08 -7.03 9.87
C ASN A 198 0.22 -6.84 8.60
N ALA A 199 0.80 -6.52 7.44
CA ALA A 199 0.03 -6.44 6.20
C ALA A 199 -0.49 -7.85 5.78
N LEU A 200 -1.79 -7.98 5.53
CA LEU A 200 -2.47 -9.22 5.14
C LEU A 200 -2.30 -10.43 6.10
N THR A 201 -2.07 -10.19 7.39
CA THR A 201 -1.74 -11.25 8.37
C THR A 201 -2.74 -12.42 8.43
N ASN A 202 -4.06 -12.17 8.36
CA ASN A 202 -5.09 -13.23 8.46
C ASN A 202 -5.59 -13.79 7.12
N ASN A 203 -4.92 -13.52 5.99
CA ASN A 203 -5.35 -14.06 4.70
C ASN A 203 -5.29 -15.58 4.71
N VAL A 204 -6.36 -16.29 4.36
CA VAL A 204 -6.36 -17.78 4.31
C VAL A 204 -6.31 -18.24 2.86
N ASP A 205 -7.28 -17.82 2.06
CA ASP A 205 -7.48 -18.19 0.65
C ASP A 205 -7.74 -16.99 -0.28
N GLY A 206 -7.68 -15.76 0.24
CA GLY A 206 -7.81 -14.53 -0.54
C GLY A 206 -6.76 -14.41 -1.64
N LEU A 207 -7.17 -13.86 -2.79
CA LEU A 207 -6.41 -13.85 -4.04
C LEU A 207 -6.26 -12.43 -4.60
N ARG A 208 -5.11 -12.16 -5.23
CA ARG A 208 -4.89 -10.93 -6.02
C ARG A 208 -5.05 -9.63 -5.20
N ASN A 209 -4.66 -9.65 -3.93
CA ASN A 209 -4.70 -8.46 -3.08
C ASN A 209 -3.36 -7.73 -3.09
N THR A 210 -3.37 -6.41 -3.12
CA THR A 210 -2.20 -5.54 -2.90
C THR A 210 -2.39 -4.80 -1.58
N ALA A 211 -1.43 -4.89 -0.66
CA ALA A 211 -1.49 -4.26 0.66
C ALA A 211 -0.14 -3.66 1.02
N ILE A 212 -0.06 -2.34 1.09
CA ILE A 212 1.19 -1.63 1.32
C ILE A 212 0.99 -0.63 2.45
N GLY A 213 1.58 -0.91 3.61
CA GLY A 213 1.47 -0.07 4.81
C GLY A 213 1.47 -0.88 6.11
N PHE A 214 1.44 -0.17 7.23
CA PHE A 214 1.24 -0.77 8.55
C PHE A 214 -0.21 -1.27 8.68
N ALA A 215 -0.40 -2.54 9.07
CA ALA A 215 -1.71 -3.11 9.38
C ALA A 215 -2.78 -2.95 8.28
N THR A 216 -2.40 -2.99 7.01
CA THR A 216 -3.32 -3.00 5.87
C THR A 216 -3.94 -4.37 5.65
N LEU A 217 -5.25 -4.44 5.39
CA LEU A 217 -5.98 -5.70 5.09
C LEU A 217 -5.79 -6.79 6.16
N VAL A 218 -5.65 -6.42 7.44
CA VAL A 218 -5.35 -7.34 8.55
C VAL A 218 -6.42 -8.42 8.72
N ALA A 219 -7.70 -8.09 8.59
CA ALA A 219 -8.81 -9.02 8.79
C ALA A 219 -9.22 -9.79 7.52
N ASN A 220 -8.54 -9.60 6.38
CA ASN A 220 -8.93 -10.23 5.13
C ASN A 220 -8.74 -11.73 5.23
N THR A 221 -9.82 -12.50 5.09
CA THR A 221 -9.76 -13.97 5.13
C THR A 221 -9.86 -14.56 3.73
N SER A 222 -10.87 -14.13 2.96
CA SER A 222 -11.19 -14.65 1.61
C SER A 222 -11.41 -13.59 0.53
N GLY A 223 -11.43 -12.30 0.90
CA GLY A 223 -11.62 -11.19 -0.04
C GLY A 223 -10.56 -11.16 -1.15
N ARG A 224 -10.97 -10.71 -2.35
CA ARG A 224 -10.15 -10.79 -3.57
C ARG A 224 -10.09 -9.48 -4.33
N ASN A 225 -9.01 -9.31 -5.10
CA ASN A 225 -8.78 -8.15 -5.97
C ASN A 225 -8.84 -6.79 -5.24
N ASN A 226 -8.46 -6.76 -3.96
CA ASN A 226 -8.41 -5.51 -3.19
C ASN A 226 -7.04 -4.83 -3.34
N THR A 227 -7.02 -3.51 -3.42
CA THR A 227 -5.79 -2.69 -3.37
C THR A 227 -5.87 -1.74 -2.18
N ALA A 228 -5.05 -1.96 -1.16
CA ALA A 228 -4.94 -1.15 0.05
C ALA A 228 -3.54 -0.53 0.15
N ILE A 229 -3.44 0.80 0.19
CA ILE A 229 -2.18 1.52 0.32
C ILE A 229 -2.33 2.61 1.38
N GLY A 230 -1.58 2.51 2.48
CA GLY A 230 -1.65 3.44 3.62
C GLY A 230 -1.94 2.73 4.94
N GLY A 231 -1.50 3.29 6.07
CA GLY A 231 -1.68 2.63 7.37
C GLY A 231 -3.15 2.35 7.71
N ASN A 232 -3.49 1.12 8.09
CA ASN A 232 -4.84 0.66 8.39
C ASN A 232 -5.86 0.82 7.23
N ALA A 233 -5.43 0.92 5.98
CA ALA A 233 -6.38 0.87 4.85
C ALA A 233 -7.01 -0.54 4.77
N LEU A 234 -8.35 -0.59 4.62
CA LEU A 234 -9.14 -1.85 4.58
C LEU A 234 -8.86 -2.82 5.75
N ASN A 235 -8.55 -2.33 6.96
CA ASN A 235 -8.09 -3.19 8.06
C ASN A 235 -9.16 -4.21 8.53
N SER A 236 -10.44 -3.87 8.45
CA SER A 236 -11.57 -4.71 8.87
C SER A 236 -12.19 -5.54 7.73
N ASN A 237 -11.67 -5.45 6.50
CA ASN A 237 -12.22 -6.18 5.35
C ASN A 237 -12.06 -7.68 5.54
N THR A 238 -13.15 -8.45 5.55
CA THR A 238 -13.11 -9.90 5.75
C THR A 238 -13.27 -10.67 4.45
N SER A 239 -14.31 -10.34 3.67
CA SER A 239 -14.66 -10.98 2.38
C SER A 239 -14.99 -9.99 1.27
N GLY A 240 -15.08 -8.69 1.56
CA GLY A 240 -15.24 -7.64 0.55
C GLY A 240 -14.18 -7.75 -0.55
N SER A 241 -14.60 -7.48 -1.79
CA SER A 241 -13.79 -7.74 -2.98
C SER A 241 -13.83 -6.56 -3.96
N SER A 242 -12.78 -6.45 -4.78
CA SER A 242 -12.63 -5.40 -5.80
C SER A 242 -12.62 -3.97 -5.23
N ASN A 243 -12.14 -3.78 -4.00
CA ASN A 243 -12.03 -2.46 -3.39
C ASN A 243 -10.64 -1.83 -3.61
N VAL A 244 -10.59 -0.53 -3.86
CA VAL A 244 -9.37 0.28 -3.90
C VAL A 244 -9.43 1.28 -2.75
N ALA A 245 -8.44 1.26 -1.87
CA ALA A 245 -8.31 2.13 -0.71
C ALA A 245 -6.90 2.71 -0.66
N ILE A 246 -6.76 4.01 -0.94
CA ILE A 246 -5.46 4.71 -0.98
C ILE A 246 -5.49 5.87 0.01
N GLY A 247 -4.81 5.72 1.14
CA GLY A 247 -4.77 6.69 2.23
C GLY A 247 -4.89 6.00 3.58
N ALA A 248 -4.36 6.62 4.64
CA ALA A 248 -4.47 6.04 5.98
C ALA A 248 -5.96 5.95 6.39
N PHE A 249 -6.37 4.79 6.91
CA PHE A 249 -7.75 4.46 7.29
C PHE A 249 -8.81 4.59 6.18
N SER A 250 -8.40 4.67 4.91
CA SER A 250 -9.34 4.63 3.79
C SER A 250 -10.05 3.27 3.76
N LEU A 251 -11.38 3.27 3.69
CA LEU A 251 -12.23 2.06 3.80
C LEU A 251 -11.90 1.18 5.04
N GLY A 252 -11.41 1.77 6.13
CA GLY A 252 -10.88 1.03 7.28
C GLY A 252 -11.86 0.00 7.87
N GLU A 253 -13.12 0.40 8.05
CA GLU A 253 -14.18 -0.44 8.61
C GLU A 253 -15.04 -1.14 7.56
N ASN A 254 -14.61 -1.18 6.29
CA ASN A 254 -15.30 -1.98 5.29
C ASN A 254 -15.18 -3.46 5.61
N ILE A 255 -16.29 -4.19 5.75
CA ILE A 255 -16.30 -5.62 6.07
C ILE A 255 -16.67 -6.46 4.84
N PHE A 256 -17.78 -6.10 4.18
CA PHE A 256 -18.39 -6.86 3.08
C PHE A 256 -18.50 -6.08 1.78
N GLY A 257 -18.46 -4.74 1.84
CA GLY A 257 -18.64 -3.86 0.69
C GLY A 257 -17.67 -4.16 -0.45
N GLN A 258 -18.15 -3.96 -1.67
CA GLN A 258 -17.51 -4.37 -2.92
C GLN A 258 -17.46 -3.23 -3.93
N ASN A 259 -16.46 -3.30 -4.81
CA ASN A 259 -16.32 -2.35 -5.93
C ASN A 259 -16.23 -0.88 -5.48
N ASN A 260 -15.71 -0.60 -4.28
CA ASN A 260 -15.50 0.76 -3.80
C ASN A 260 -14.13 1.28 -4.23
N SER A 261 -14.04 2.55 -4.61
CA SER A 261 -12.80 3.24 -4.99
C SER A 261 -12.61 4.48 -4.13
N SER A 262 -11.68 4.41 -3.20
CA SER A 262 -11.45 5.41 -2.17
C SER A 262 -10.01 5.94 -2.19
N THR A 263 -9.83 7.25 -2.21
CA THR A 263 -8.52 7.91 -2.15
C THR A 263 -8.57 9.13 -1.23
N GLY A 264 -7.80 9.11 -0.14
CA GLY A 264 -7.74 10.17 0.87
C GLY A 264 -7.66 9.59 2.28
N ASN A 265 -7.19 10.38 3.25
CA ASN A 265 -7.21 9.94 4.64
C ASN A 265 -8.66 9.82 5.14
N GLN A 266 -8.98 8.70 5.79
CA GLN A 266 -10.32 8.38 6.32
C GLN A 266 -11.48 8.45 5.29
N SER A 267 -11.18 8.39 3.99
CA SER A 267 -12.17 8.35 2.92
C SER A 267 -12.96 7.03 2.96
N LEU A 268 -14.30 7.11 2.94
CA LEU A 268 -15.22 5.96 3.13
C LEU A 268 -14.89 5.10 4.37
N ARG A 269 -14.31 5.67 5.43
CA ARG A 269 -13.79 4.88 6.56
C ARG A 269 -14.83 3.94 7.16
N PHE A 270 -16.06 4.41 7.35
CA PHE A 270 -17.16 3.66 7.94
C PHE A 270 -18.13 3.12 6.88
N ASN A 271 -17.64 2.63 5.74
CA ASN A 271 -18.47 1.98 4.71
C ASN A 271 -18.45 0.47 4.91
N ILE A 272 -19.29 -0.07 5.81
CA ILE A 272 -19.27 -1.48 6.25
C ILE A 272 -19.77 -2.44 5.17
N TYR A 273 -20.92 -2.13 4.57
CA TYR A 273 -21.66 -2.93 3.57
C TYR A 273 -21.79 -2.27 2.20
N GLY A 274 -21.61 -0.95 2.10
CA GLY A 274 -21.88 -0.20 0.87
C GLY A 274 -21.03 -0.64 -0.33
N ASP A 275 -21.67 -0.71 -1.49
CA ASP A 275 -21.08 -1.14 -2.76
C ASP A 275 -21.01 0.00 -3.80
N ASN A 276 -20.04 -0.10 -4.71
CA ASN A 276 -19.93 0.78 -5.88
C ASN A 276 -19.78 2.28 -5.54
N ASN A 277 -19.15 2.62 -4.42
CA ASN A 277 -18.89 4.01 -4.05
C ASN A 277 -17.54 4.50 -4.59
N THR A 278 -17.48 5.75 -5.01
CA THR A 278 -16.24 6.45 -5.36
C THR A 278 -16.04 7.63 -4.43
N ALA A 279 -14.92 7.68 -3.72
CA ALA A 279 -14.56 8.80 -2.86
C ALA A 279 -13.13 9.29 -3.12
N VAL A 280 -12.96 10.60 -3.29
CA VAL A 280 -11.66 11.23 -3.50
C VAL A 280 -11.57 12.50 -2.65
N GLY A 281 -10.78 12.46 -1.59
CA GLY A 281 -10.60 13.57 -0.66
C GLY A 281 -10.39 13.09 0.78
N ASP A 282 -9.77 13.93 1.60
CA ASP A 282 -9.73 13.73 3.04
C ASP A 282 -11.16 13.71 3.60
N TYR A 283 -11.53 12.70 4.39
CA TYR A 283 -12.88 12.51 4.94
C TYR A 283 -14.05 12.42 3.93
N ALA A 284 -13.79 12.23 2.63
CA ALA A 284 -14.86 12.08 1.64
C ALA A 284 -15.70 10.83 1.95
N GLY A 285 -17.02 11.00 2.07
CA GLY A 285 -17.97 9.92 2.37
C GLY A 285 -17.71 9.19 3.68
N ARG A 286 -17.07 9.83 4.67
CA ARG A 286 -16.56 9.17 5.89
C ARG A 286 -17.60 8.29 6.59
N SER A 287 -18.86 8.73 6.65
CA SER A 287 -19.87 8.24 7.60
C SER A 287 -20.98 7.37 6.99
N LEU A 288 -20.82 6.91 5.75
CA LEU A 288 -21.92 6.32 4.98
C LEU A 288 -22.66 5.17 5.67
N ASP A 289 -22.04 4.42 6.56
CA ASP A 289 -22.62 3.19 7.12
C ASP A 289 -22.27 3.01 8.61
N ASP A 290 -22.61 4.00 9.45
CA ASP A 290 -22.40 3.93 10.91
C ASP A 290 -23.53 3.17 11.66
N ASP A 291 -24.55 2.67 10.97
CA ASP A 291 -25.74 2.15 11.65
C ASP A 291 -25.69 0.65 12.01
N ASN A 292 -24.61 -0.05 11.67
CA ASN A 292 -24.40 -1.49 11.95
C ASN A 292 -25.58 -2.36 11.46
N ALA A 293 -26.44 -1.82 10.60
CA ALA A 293 -27.52 -2.55 9.97
C ALA A 293 -26.97 -3.19 8.69
N SER A 294 -27.50 -4.36 8.32
CA SER A 294 -27.14 -5.04 7.07
C SER A 294 -27.71 -4.34 5.82
N ASP A 295 -27.77 -3.03 5.84
CA ASP A 295 -28.56 -2.21 4.94
C ASP A 295 -27.72 -1.83 3.72
N LEU A 296 -28.12 -2.32 2.55
CA LEU A 296 -27.51 -2.05 1.24
C LEU A 296 -27.83 -0.63 0.72
N ASN A 297 -27.96 0.32 1.65
CA ASN A 297 -28.53 1.64 1.41
C ASN A 297 -27.44 2.69 1.19
N ASN A 298 -26.20 2.25 1.02
CA ASN A 298 -24.99 3.08 1.01
C ASN A 298 -24.27 3.04 -0.34
N ASP A 299 -24.99 2.73 -1.40
CA ASP A 299 -24.40 2.32 -2.66
C ASP A 299 -24.38 3.43 -3.72
N ARG A 300 -23.50 3.27 -4.71
CA ARG A 300 -23.49 4.05 -5.96
C ARG A 300 -23.31 5.55 -5.72
N ASN A 301 -22.57 5.94 -4.69
CA ASN A 301 -22.25 7.34 -4.43
C ASN A 301 -20.93 7.77 -5.08
N VAL A 302 -20.85 9.05 -5.43
CA VAL A 302 -19.65 9.72 -5.91
C VAL A 302 -19.38 10.93 -5.04
N PHE A 303 -18.28 10.91 -4.30
CA PHE A 303 -17.86 11.96 -3.38
C PHE A 303 -16.47 12.47 -3.78
N ILE A 304 -16.38 13.67 -4.34
CA ILE A 304 -15.12 14.23 -4.82
C ILE A 304 -14.89 15.59 -4.16
N GLY A 305 -13.94 15.66 -3.24
CA GLY A 305 -13.61 16.84 -2.45
C GLY A 305 -13.36 16.45 -0.99
N ALA A 306 -12.54 17.24 -0.29
CA ALA A 306 -12.37 17.00 1.15
C ALA A 306 -13.70 17.24 1.86
N SER A 307 -14.06 16.32 2.76
CA SER A 307 -15.31 16.28 3.51
C SER A 307 -16.60 16.26 2.67
N SER A 308 -16.54 15.96 1.37
CA SER A 308 -17.78 15.80 0.57
C SER A 308 -18.57 14.59 1.06
N GLY A 309 -19.86 14.77 1.38
CA GLY A 309 -20.73 13.70 1.91
C GLY A 309 -20.24 13.10 3.23
N ASN A 310 -19.46 13.83 4.02
CA ASN A 310 -18.87 13.32 5.26
C ASN A 310 -19.90 13.01 6.37
N SER A 311 -21.14 13.46 6.24
CA SER A 311 -22.21 13.27 7.23
C SER A 311 -23.43 12.51 6.70
N ASP A 312 -23.37 12.10 5.44
CA ASP A 312 -24.39 11.25 4.85
C ASP A 312 -24.29 9.86 5.48
N ILE A 313 -25.42 9.36 5.98
CA ILE A 313 -25.62 8.00 6.50
C ILE A 313 -26.72 7.33 5.67
N ASN A 314 -26.63 6.03 5.38
CA ASN A 314 -27.74 5.30 4.71
C ASN A 314 -28.17 5.93 3.39
N SER A 315 -27.20 6.50 2.67
CA SER A 315 -27.41 7.40 1.53
C SER A 315 -26.88 6.76 0.25
N SER A 316 -27.70 6.74 -0.80
CA SER A 316 -27.39 6.08 -2.07
C SER A 316 -27.58 7.01 -3.28
N ASN A 317 -26.88 6.70 -4.36
CA ASN A 317 -27.04 7.36 -5.66
C ASN A 317 -26.75 8.87 -5.64
N ASN A 318 -25.88 9.33 -4.75
CA ASN A 318 -25.50 10.74 -4.68
C ASN A 318 -24.27 11.05 -5.54
N VAL A 319 -24.21 12.26 -6.08
CA VAL A 319 -23.03 12.80 -6.77
C VAL A 319 -22.68 14.15 -6.15
N TYR A 320 -21.69 14.16 -5.26
CA TYR A 320 -21.18 15.38 -4.65
C TYR A 320 -19.76 15.68 -5.13
N ILE A 321 -19.56 16.90 -5.63
CA ILE A 321 -18.28 17.35 -6.18
C ILE A 321 -17.98 18.74 -5.61
N GLY A 322 -17.05 18.83 -4.66
CA GLY A 322 -16.64 20.08 -4.02
C GLY A 322 -16.16 19.86 -2.59
N PHE A 323 -15.39 20.82 -2.06
CA PHE A 323 -15.05 20.82 -0.63
C PHE A 323 -16.34 20.96 0.19
N GLU A 324 -16.58 20.03 1.12
CA GLU A 324 -17.78 19.95 1.96
C GLU A 324 -19.11 19.92 1.17
N SER A 325 -19.12 19.56 -0.12
CA SER A 325 -20.37 19.43 -0.87
C SER A 325 -21.21 18.28 -0.31
N GLY A 326 -22.48 18.55 0.02
CA GLY A 326 -23.35 17.61 0.73
C GLY A 326 -22.81 17.18 2.10
N GLY A 327 -21.83 17.90 2.64
CA GLY A 327 -21.30 17.64 3.97
C GLY A 327 -22.26 18.09 5.08
N GLY A 328 -21.91 17.76 6.31
CA GLY A 328 -22.67 18.13 7.50
C GLY A 328 -21.82 18.11 8.76
N ASN A 329 -22.47 18.03 9.92
CA ASN A 329 -21.82 18.07 11.23
C ASN A 329 -21.93 16.75 12.01
N TYR A 330 -22.17 15.63 11.31
CA TYR A 330 -22.21 14.29 11.90
C TYR A 330 -20.80 13.73 12.10
N ASP A 331 -20.52 13.28 13.31
CA ASP A 331 -19.30 12.56 13.67
C ASP A 331 -19.64 11.11 14.08
N PRO A 332 -19.27 10.10 13.26
CA PRO A 332 -19.58 8.70 13.52
C PRO A 332 -18.78 8.14 14.72
N GLU A 333 -17.63 8.70 15.07
CA GLU A 333 -16.85 8.17 16.22
C GLU A 333 -17.51 8.47 17.56
N THR A 334 -18.21 9.60 17.65
CA THR A 334 -18.91 10.03 18.87
C THR A 334 -20.43 9.85 18.77
N ASN A 335 -20.93 9.49 17.60
CA ASN A 335 -22.35 9.48 17.23
C ASN A 335 -23.05 10.80 17.62
N THR A 336 -22.40 11.92 17.29
CA THR A 336 -22.92 13.27 17.55
C THR A 336 -23.19 14.03 16.26
N GLY A 337 -24.09 15.02 16.33
CA GLY A 337 -24.48 15.83 15.17
C GLY A 337 -25.81 15.38 14.56
N THR A 338 -26.04 15.79 13.31
CA THR A 338 -27.26 15.46 12.57
C THR A 338 -26.89 14.49 11.47
N ALA A 339 -27.30 13.23 11.64
CA ALA A 339 -27.11 12.20 10.64
C ALA A 339 -28.10 12.43 9.51
N GLU A 340 -27.62 12.48 8.27
CA GLU A 340 -28.44 12.86 7.12
C GLU A 340 -28.63 11.66 6.19
N ASN A 341 -29.88 11.24 5.98
CA ASN A 341 -30.23 10.19 5.02
C ASN A 341 -30.80 10.84 3.75
N LYS A 342 -29.92 11.01 2.76
CA LYS A 342 -30.18 11.83 1.59
C LYS A 342 -29.73 11.06 0.36
N SER A 343 -30.67 10.67 -0.50
CA SER A 343 -30.39 9.84 -1.66
C SER A 343 -30.75 10.53 -2.97
N GLY A 344 -30.09 10.15 -4.07
CA GLY A 344 -30.40 10.64 -5.40
C GLY A 344 -30.10 12.12 -5.62
N ASN A 345 -29.19 12.70 -4.85
CA ASN A 345 -28.83 14.11 -4.92
C ASN A 345 -27.63 14.35 -5.84
N VAL A 346 -27.57 15.52 -6.45
CA VAL A 346 -26.42 16.00 -7.24
C VAL A 346 -26.02 17.37 -6.73
N PHE A 347 -24.88 17.47 -6.04
CA PHE A 347 -24.37 18.72 -5.48
C PHE A 347 -22.99 19.05 -6.05
N ILE A 348 -22.83 20.23 -6.64
CA ILE A 348 -21.60 20.60 -7.34
C ILE A 348 -21.14 22.00 -6.90
N GLY A 349 -19.97 22.04 -6.25
CA GLY A 349 -19.19 23.22 -5.85
C GLY A 349 -18.95 23.32 -4.34
N TYR A 350 -18.20 24.34 -3.90
CA TYR A 350 -17.82 24.54 -2.49
C TYR A 350 -19.08 24.63 -1.61
N GLN A 351 -19.19 23.73 -0.63
CA GLN A 351 -20.29 23.67 0.34
C GLN A 351 -21.71 23.55 -0.28
N SER A 352 -21.81 23.19 -1.57
CA SER A 352 -23.09 23.01 -2.24
C SER A 352 -23.91 21.93 -1.56
N GLY A 353 -25.17 22.22 -1.23
CA GLY A 353 -26.08 21.24 -0.59
C GLY A 353 -25.78 20.92 0.87
N MET A 354 -24.89 21.65 1.56
CA MET A 354 -24.59 21.40 3.00
C MET A 354 -25.78 21.59 3.94
N GLN A 355 -26.80 22.34 3.52
CA GLN A 355 -28.00 22.59 4.33
C GLN A 355 -29.21 21.80 3.81
N GLU A 356 -29.02 20.99 2.76
CA GLU A 356 -30.09 20.18 2.18
C GLU A 356 -30.21 18.88 2.99
N SER A 357 -31.43 18.60 3.46
CA SER A 357 -31.78 17.39 4.21
C SER A 357 -32.65 16.41 3.41
N GLY A 358 -33.07 16.81 2.21
CA GLY A 358 -33.91 16.03 1.31
C GLY A 358 -33.14 15.15 0.33
N SER A 359 -33.92 14.30 -0.35
CA SER A 359 -33.48 13.46 -1.46
C SER A 359 -33.92 14.05 -2.81
N ASN A 360 -33.33 13.57 -3.91
CA ASN A 360 -33.69 13.92 -5.28
C ASN A 360 -33.51 15.41 -5.61
N LYS A 361 -32.47 16.05 -5.08
CA LYS A 361 -32.17 17.47 -5.27
C LYS A 361 -30.95 17.71 -6.15
N LEU A 362 -30.99 18.79 -6.91
CA LEU A 362 -29.86 19.32 -7.66
C LEU A 362 -29.44 20.66 -7.06
N TYR A 363 -28.16 20.81 -6.70
CA TYR A 363 -27.55 22.08 -6.34
C TYR A 363 -26.28 22.27 -7.16
N ILE A 364 -26.16 23.42 -7.80
CA ILE A 364 -24.91 23.90 -8.39
C ILE A 364 -24.65 25.29 -7.83
N ASP A 365 -23.72 25.40 -6.89
CA ASP A 365 -23.31 26.65 -6.26
C ASP A 365 -21.89 26.51 -5.68
N ASN A 366 -21.27 27.62 -5.32
CA ASN A 366 -19.98 27.66 -4.65
C ASN A 366 -20.10 28.29 -3.25
N SER A 367 -21.19 27.99 -2.55
CA SER A 367 -21.48 28.40 -1.17
C SER A 367 -22.50 27.45 -0.52
N SER A 368 -22.68 27.57 0.80
CA SER A 368 -23.68 26.82 1.59
C SER A 368 -25.11 27.41 1.54
N THR A 369 -25.43 28.16 0.48
CA THR A 369 -26.71 28.87 0.34
C THR A 369 -27.88 27.89 0.16
N THR A 370 -29.07 28.29 0.61
CA THR A 370 -30.33 27.59 0.33
C THR A 370 -30.96 28.02 -1.00
N ALA A 371 -30.43 29.08 -1.63
CA ALA A 371 -30.85 29.56 -2.95
C ALA A 371 -29.65 29.46 -3.92
N PRO A 372 -29.31 28.25 -4.40
CA PRO A 372 -28.13 28.04 -5.23
C PRO A 372 -28.30 28.64 -6.63
N LEU A 373 -27.21 28.96 -7.34
CA LEU A 373 -27.27 29.46 -8.73
C LEU A 373 -28.19 28.61 -9.61
N ILE A 374 -28.11 27.28 -9.49
CA ILE A 374 -29.05 26.33 -10.07
C ILE A 374 -29.56 25.40 -8.98
N TYR A 375 -30.87 25.38 -8.79
CA TYR A 375 -31.60 24.42 -7.96
C TYR A 375 -32.40 23.48 -8.87
N GLY A 376 -32.64 22.26 -8.41
CA GLY A 376 -33.61 21.38 -9.04
C GLY A 376 -34.15 20.32 -8.09
N ASP A 377 -35.28 19.76 -8.49
CA ASP A 377 -35.94 18.67 -7.81
C ASP A 377 -36.28 17.59 -8.85
N PHE A 378 -35.53 16.49 -8.81
CA PHE A 378 -35.68 15.36 -9.72
C PHE A 378 -37.00 14.61 -9.51
N GLN A 379 -37.60 14.67 -8.32
CA GLN A 379 -38.88 14.03 -8.05
C GLN A 379 -40.03 14.76 -8.76
N THR A 380 -39.96 16.09 -8.84
CA THR A 380 -40.96 16.93 -9.50
C THR A 380 -40.59 17.31 -10.94
N ASN A 381 -39.41 16.91 -11.42
CA ASN A 381 -38.85 17.28 -12.72
C ASN A 381 -38.72 18.80 -12.91
N ASN A 382 -38.35 19.53 -11.86
CA ASN A 382 -38.25 20.98 -11.88
C ASN A 382 -36.79 21.45 -11.80
N ILE A 383 -36.48 22.53 -12.52
CA ILE A 383 -35.23 23.27 -12.41
C ILE A 383 -35.54 24.74 -12.15
N GLU A 384 -34.79 25.35 -11.24
CA GLU A 384 -34.88 26.75 -10.87
C GLU A 384 -33.51 27.41 -11.04
N ILE A 385 -33.49 28.58 -11.69
CA ILE A 385 -32.29 29.39 -11.90
C ILE A 385 -32.42 30.63 -11.02
N ASN A 386 -31.62 30.74 -9.97
CA ASN A 386 -31.65 31.88 -9.04
C ASN A 386 -30.87 33.11 -9.57
N GLY A 387 -30.87 33.28 -10.89
CA GLY A 387 -30.23 34.36 -11.63
C GLY A 387 -30.83 34.51 -13.04
N ASP A 388 -30.20 35.34 -13.89
CA ASP A 388 -30.67 35.54 -15.26
C ASP A 388 -30.25 34.38 -16.18
N LEU A 389 -31.24 33.65 -16.73
CA LEU A 389 -30.99 32.66 -17.79
C LEU A 389 -30.79 33.36 -19.14
N LYS A 390 -29.56 33.33 -19.67
CA LYS A 390 -29.22 33.84 -21.01
C LYS A 390 -29.15 32.69 -22.02
N VAL A 391 -30.13 32.63 -22.94
CA VAL A 391 -30.15 31.64 -24.04
C VAL A 391 -29.61 32.30 -25.31
N ALA A 392 -28.50 31.77 -25.84
CA ALA A 392 -27.75 32.38 -26.94
C ALA A 392 -28.49 32.35 -28.29
N ASP A 393 -29.40 31.39 -28.50
CA ASP A 393 -30.24 31.29 -29.69
C ASP A 393 -31.72 31.33 -29.29
N GLN A 394 -32.30 32.53 -29.37
CA GLN A 394 -33.66 32.85 -28.90
C GLN A 394 -34.77 32.18 -29.74
N ASN A 395 -34.40 31.41 -30.76
CA ASN A 395 -35.34 30.85 -31.73
C ASN A 395 -36.01 29.54 -31.28
N VAL A 396 -35.60 28.95 -30.15
CA VAL A 396 -36.03 27.59 -29.77
C VAL A 396 -36.93 27.54 -28.52
N PHE A 397 -36.93 28.58 -27.68
CA PHE A 397 -37.83 28.67 -26.52
C PHE A 397 -38.57 30.00 -26.48
N LYS A 398 -39.81 30.00 -26.98
CA LYS A 398 -40.76 31.11 -26.81
C LYS A 398 -41.59 30.87 -25.55
N SER A 399 -40.90 30.72 -24.42
CA SER A 399 -41.49 30.62 -23.09
C SER A 399 -40.51 31.27 -22.12
N GLY A 400 -40.79 32.52 -21.75
CA GLY A 400 -39.85 33.34 -20.96
C GLY A 400 -40.38 34.74 -20.68
N ARG A 401 -39.61 35.49 -19.88
CA ARG A 401 -39.85 36.91 -19.61
C ARG A 401 -39.10 37.76 -20.62
N PHE A 402 -39.82 38.53 -21.41
CA PHE A 402 -39.26 39.40 -22.46
C PHE A 402 -39.60 40.86 -22.16
N THR A 403 -38.68 41.78 -22.45
CA THR A 403 -39.07 43.19 -22.62
C THR A 403 -39.97 43.33 -23.84
N ALA A 404 -40.79 44.37 -23.90
CA ALA A 404 -41.70 44.59 -25.03
C ALA A 404 -40.97 44.63 -26.39
N ALA A 405 -39.75 45.18 -26.43
CA ALA A 405 -38.92 45.27 -27.64
C ALA A 405 -38.42 43.89 -28.11
N GLN A 406 -37.97 43.05 -27.17
CA GLN A 406 -37.56 41.67 -27.47
C GLN A 406 -38.74 40.83 -27.95
N ALA A 407 -39.88 40.95 -27.25
CA ALA A 407 -41.12 40.26 -27.60
C ALA A 407 -41.60 40.63 -29.01
N SER A 408 -41.53 41.91 -29.40
CA SER A 408 -41.96 42.36 -30.74
C SER A 408 -41.03 41.92 -31.87
N ALA A 409 -39.80 41.50 -31.57
CA ALA A 409 -38.83 41.02 -32.55
C ALA A 409 -38.90 39.49 -32.78
N LEU A 410 -39.71 38.77 -32.00
CA LEU A 410 -39.87 37.33 -32.13
C LEU A 410 -40.68 36.98 -33.39
N THR A 411 -40.18 36.04 -34.20
CA THR A 411 -41.00 35.36 -35.20
C THR A 411 -41.92 34.37 -34.48
N ALA A 412 -43.19 34.70 -34.33
CA ALA A 412 -44.17 33.88 -33.60
C ALA A 412 -45.05 33.04 -34.56
N VAL A 413 -45.52 31.90 -34.07
CA VAL A 413 -46.50 31.01 -34.69
C VAL A 413 -47.66 30.81 -33.71
N ASP A 414 -48.83 30.48 -34.24
CA ASP A 414 -50.01 30.29 -33.40
C ASP A 414 -49.76 29.22 -32.32
N GLY A 415 -50.01 29.57 -31.07
CA GLY A 415 -49.74 28.73 -29.89
C GLY A 415 -48.49 29.09 -29.09
N ASP A 416 -47.73 30.11 -29.48
CA ASP A 416 -46.60 30.62 -28.69
C ASP A 416 -47.05 31.43 -27.47
N PHE A 417 -46.28 31.42 -26.37
CA PHE A 417 -46.63 32.14 -25.13
C PHE A 417 -45.46 32.92 -24.54
N ILE A 418 -45.67 34.18 -24.21
CA ILE A 418 -44.63 35.03 -23.60
C ILE A 418 -45.16 35.77 -22.37
N TYR A 419 -44.26 36.12 -21.45
CA TYR A 419 -44.55 37.10 -20.40
C TYR A 419 -43.82 38.39 -20.70
N VAL A 420 -44.56 39.48 -20.93
CA VAL A 420 -43.97 40.78 -21.28
C VAL A 420 -43.80 41.65 -20.04
N THR A 421 -42.57 42.14 -19.81
CA THR A 421 -42.16 42.88 -18.60
C THR A 421 -42.22 44.41 -18.71
N SER A 422 -42.47 44.94 -19.91
CA SER A 422 -42.64 46.37 -20.17
C SER A 422 -43.72 46.60 -21.23
N THR A 423 -44.18 47.84 -21.42
CA THR A 423 -45.16 48.15 -22.46
C THR A 423 -44.52 48.76 -23.71
N ASN A 424 -45.14 48.53 -24.88
CA ASN A 424 -44.87 49.24 -26.12
C ASN A 424 -46.17 49.33 -26.96
N ALA A 425 -46.05 49.69 -28.24
CA ALA A 425 -47.20 49.78 -29.15
C ALA A 425 -47.91 48.42 -29.37
N THR A 426 -47.20 47.31 -29.26
CA THR A 426 -47.73 45.95 -29.45
C THR A 426 -48.26 45.35 -28.15
N PHE A 427 -47.54 45.55 -27.04
CA PHE A 427 -47.86 45.02 -25.71
C PHE A 427 -48.25 46.17 -24.79
N THR A 428 -49.54 46.53 -24.82
CA THR A 428 -50.05 47.69 -24.07
C THR A 428 -50.14 47.46 -22.56
N THR A 429 -49.96 46.21 -22.11
CA THR A 429 -49.94 45.85 -20.69
C THR A 429 -48.90 44.75 -20.41
N ILE A 430 -48.31 44.81 -19.21
CA ILE A 430 -47.43 43.77 -18.68
C ILE A 430 -48.28 42.55 -18.33
N GLY A 431 -47.80 41.34 -18.68
CA GLY A 431 -48.54 40.10 -18.41
C GLY A 431 -48.24 38.99 -19.40
N PHE A 432 -49.04 37.94 -19.36
CA PHE A 432 -48.97 36.82 -20.30
C PHE A 432 -49.67 37.17 -21.61
N TRP A 433 -49.04 36.81 -22.72
CA TRP A 433 -49.56 36.98 -24.08
C TRP A 433 -49.38 35.67 -24.85
N GLY A 434 -50.41 35.23 -25.56
CA GLY A 434 -50.37 34.15 -26.54
C GLY A 434 -50.32 34.70 -27.96
N PHE A 435 -49.69 34.00 -28.90
CA PHE A 435 -49.77 34.37 -30.32
C PHE A 435 -50.88 33.56 -30.97
N GLU A 436 -51.89 34.24 -31.50
CA GLU A 436 -53.05 33.61 -32.15
C GLU A 436 -53.47 34.43 -33.39
N ALA A 437 -53.78 33.73 -34.48
CA ALA A 437 -54.21 34.33 -35.75
C ALA A 437 -53.27 35.45 -36.26
N GLY A 438 -51.96 35.29 -36.06
CA GLY A 438 -50.96 36.24 -36.54
C GLY A 438 -50.76 37.49 -35.67
N ALA A 439 -51.29 37.52 -34.44
CA ALA A 439 -51.08 38.62 -33.50
C ALA A 439 -50.85 38.13 -32.07
N TRP A 440 -50.11 38.93 -31.30
CA TRP A 440 -50.03 38.71 -29.85
C TRP A 440 -51.35 39.16 -29.20
N VAL A 441 -51.99 38.24 -28.50
CA VAL A 441 -53.23 38.41 -27.75
C VAL A 441 -52.90 38.26 -26.27
N LYS A 442 -53.43 39.15 -25.44
CA LYS A 442 -53.28 39.02 -23.99
C LYS A 442 -54.11 37.84 -23.48
N LEU A 443 -53.50 36.99 -22.66
CA LEU A 443 -54.19 35.87 -21.99
C LEU A 443 -54.93 36.33 -20.74
#